data_AF-A0A7V2IL11-F1
#
_entry.id   AF-A0A7V2IL11-F1
#
_cell.length_a   1.000
_cell.length_b   1.000
_cell.length_c   1.000
_cell.angle_alpha   90.00
_cell.angle_beta   90.00
_cell.angle_gamma   90.00
#
_symmetry.space_group_name_H-M   'P 1'
#
loop_
_entity.id
_entity.type
_entity.pdbx_description
1 polymer ?
#
loop_
_entity_poly.entity_id
_entity_poly.type
_entity_poly.pdbx_seq_one_letter_code
_entity_poly.pdbx_strand_id
1 'polypeptide(L)'
;MDMFFNIIGGLALFLFGMGLLSDGLKKAAGQKLRQLLESMTSNPLMGFGVGIAVTALVQSSSATTVMVIGLVNAGLMTLRQAIYVIIGTNVGTTATAWIVSLTSFEFKISHYALPIIALGLALDLIGKSRRVKSAGQILLGFGILFIGIGYMKDAFSGLEGNPNVTAWLERLADRPILAMLGGMAVTVLVQSSSASIAMVQSLAGSGAFGTEWENALNVAIPFVLGANIGTTI
;
A
#
# COMPACT_ATOMS: atom_id res chain seq x y z
N MET A 1 7.46 7.60 -25.35
CA MET A 1 6.52 6.46 -25.44
C MET A 1 6.84 5.44 -24.36
N ASP A 2 8.09 4.97 -24.29
CA ASP A 2 8.50 3.91 -23.34
C ASP A 2 8.29 4.27 -21.86
N MET A 3 8.58 5.52 -21.46
CA MET A 3 8.36 5.98 -20.08
C MET A 3 6.87 5.92 -19.66
N PHE A 4 5.95 6.34 -20.54
CA PHE A 4 4.52 6.32 -20.24
C PHE A 4 4.00 4.88 -20.09
N PHE A 5 4.45 3.97 -20.96
CA PHE A 5 4.12 2.55 -20.86
C PHE A 5 4.72 1.90 -19.61
N ASN A 6 5.93 2.28 -19.20
CA ASN A 6 6.54 1.77 -17.97
C ASN A 6 5.81 2.29 -16.71
N ILE A 7 5.35 3.54 -16.68
CA ILE A 7 4.55 4.07 -15.56
C ILE A 7 3.21 3.35 -15.47
N ILE A 8 2.45 3.29 -16.57
CA ILE A 8 1.12 2.67 -16.56
C ILE A 8 1.21 1.16 -16.35
N GLY A 9 2.12 0.48 -17.05
CA GLY A 9 2.34 -0.95 -16.91
C GLY A 9 2.88 -1.31 -15.53
N GLY A 10 3.85 -0.54 -15.02
CA GLY A 10 4.38 -0.69 -13.67
C GLY A 10 3.32 -0.50 -12.59
N LEU A 11 2.49 0.55 -12.71
CA LEU A 11 1.34 0.79 -11.82
C LEU A 11 0.31 -0.34 -11.91
N ALA A 12 -0.03 -0.81 -13.12
CA ALA A 12 -0.99 -1.89 -13.31
C ALA A 12 -0.51 -3.20 -12.66
N LEU A 13 0.77 -3.56 -12.87
CA LEU A 13 1.39 -4.72 -12.22
C LEU A 13 1.43 -4.54 -10.70
N PHE A 14 1.80 -3.35 -10.22
CA PHE A 14 1.83 -3.04 -8.79
C PHE A 14 0.45 -3.22 -8.14
N LEU A 15 -0.61 -2.65 -8.73
CA LEU A 15 -1.98 -2.77 -8.25
C LEU A 15 -2.48 -4.22 -8.32
N PHE A 16 -2.19 -4.93 -9.40
CA PHE A 16 -2.57 -6.33 -9.55
C PHE A 16 -1.86 -7.24 -8.52
N GLY A 17 -0.56 -7.05 -8.33
CA GLY A 17 0.23 -7.76 -7.33
C GLY A 17 -0.27 -7.49 -5.91
N MET A 18 -0.62 -6.23 -5.60
CA MET A 18 -1.23 -5.87 -4.33
C MET A 18 -2.60 -6.55 -4.12
N GLY A 19 -3.42 -6.65 -5.17
CA GLY A 19 -4.69 -7.39 -5.12
C GLY A 19 -4.51 -8.88 -4.80
N LEU A 20 -3.59 -9.56 -5.50
CA LEU A 20 -3.26 -10.97 -5.24
C LEU A 20 -2.70 -11.19 -3.83
N LEU A 21 -1.81 -10.31 -3.39
CA LEU A 21 -1.24 -10.34 -2.04
C LEU A 21 -2.35 -10.17 -0.99
N SER A 22 -3.25 -9.20 -1.17
CA SER A 22 -4.39 -8.95 -0.29
C SER A 22 -5.31 -10.17 -0.22
N ASP A 23 -5.67 -10.76 -1.36
CA ASP A 23 -6.54 -11.93 -1.40
C ASP A 23 -5.90 -13.18 -0.81
N GLY A 24 -4.60 -13.39 -1.07
CA GLY A 24 -3.81 -14.46 -0.47
C GLY A 24 -3.74 -14.32 1.06
N LEU A 25 -3.47 -13.12 1.56
CA LEU A 25 -3.47 -12.80 3.00
C LEU A 25 -4.85 -13.02 3.62
N LYS A 26 -5.92 -12.53 3.00
CA LYS A 26 -7.30 -12.76 3.45
C LYS A 26 -7.64 -14.25 3.53
N LYS A 27 -7.31 -15.03 2.49
CA LYS A 27 -7.56 -16.48 2.47
C LYS A 27 -6.71 -17.23 3.50
N ALA A 28 -5.47 -16.81 3.74
CA ALA A 28 -4.61 -17.37 4.77
C ALA A 28 -5.12 -17.03 6.19
N ALA A 29 -5.67 -15.82 6.38
CA ALA A 29 -6.20 -15.34 7.65
C ALA A 29 -7.59 -15.92 7.99
N GLY A 30 -8.46 -16.16 7.00
CA GLY A 30 -9.70 -16.92 7.07
C GLY A 30 -10.40 -16.99 8.44
N GLN A 31 -10.37 -18.16 9.10
CA GLN A 31 -11.01 -18.37 10.41
C GLN A 31 -10.37 -17.58 11.56
N LYS A 32 -9.08 -17.25 11.49
CA LYS A 32 -8.41 -16.42 12.51
C LYS A 32 -8.91 -14.98 12.48
N LEU A 33 -9.21 -14.44 11.29
CA LEU A 33 -9.77 -13.09 11.18
C LEU A 33 -11.15 -13.02 11.85
N ARG A 34 -11.99 -14.04 11.61
CA ARG A 34 -13.30 -14.17 12.25
C ARG A 34 -13.20 -14.36 13.77
N GLN A 35 -12.27 -15.19 14.25
CA GLN A 35 -12.01 -15.37 15.69
C GLN A 35 -11.42 -14.11 16.35
N LEU A 36 -10.58 -13.33 15.66
CA LEU A 36 -10.05 -12.06 16.17
C LEU A 36 -11.16 -10.99 16.29
N LEU A 37 -12.12 -11.01 15.36
CA LEU A 37 -13.32 -10.16 15.41
C LEU A 37 -14.32 -10.65 16.47
N GLU A 38 -14.45 -11.95 16.69
CA GLU A 38 -15.29 -12.53 17.76
C GLU A 38 -14.64 -12.34 19.14
N SER A 39 -13.31 -12.29 19.22
CA SER A 39 -12.52 -11.98 20.43
C SER A 39 -12.55 -10.49 20.76
N MET A 40 -13.62 -9.76 20.44
CA MET A 40 -13.76 -8.34 20.79
C MET A 40 -13.88 -8.18 22.32
N THR A 41 -12.72 -8.08 22.96
CA THR A 41 -12.62 -7.91 24.40
C THR A 41 -12.88 -6.47 24.81
N SER A 42 -13.14 -6.28 26.09
CA SER A 42 -13.25 -5.01 26.79
C SER A 42 -11.91 -4.27 26.94
N ASN A 43 -10.81 -4.76 26.35
CA ASN A 43 -9.48 -4.16 26.48
C ASN A 43 -9.13 -3.24 25.29
N PRO A 44 -8.90 -1.93 25.52
CA PRO A 44 -8.50 -0.96 24.50
C PRO A 44 -7.29 -1.38 23.64
N LEU A 45 -6.25 -1.94 24.27
CA LEU A 45 -5.02 -2.33 23.56
C LEU A 45 -5.28 -3.50 22.62
N MET A 46 -6.19 -4.39 22.98
CA MET A 46 -6.54 -5.52 22.14
C MET A 46 -7.36 -5.07 20.94
N GLY A 47 -8.31 -4.15 21.12
CA GLY A 47 -9.03 -3.51 20.01
C GLY A 47 -8.09 -2.82 19.02
N PHE A 48 -7.11 -2.06 19.54
CA PHE A 48 -6.06 -1.45 18.72
C PHE A 48 -5.24 -2.48 17.93
N GLY A 49 -4.75 -3.54 18.59
CA GLY A 49 -3.98 -4.61 17.94
C GLY A 49 -4.80 -5.37 16.88
N VAL A 50 -6.08 -5.63 17.15
CA VAL A 50 -7.00 -6.23 16.17
C VAL A 50 -7.16 -5.31 14.96
N GLY A 51 -7.34 -4.00 15.16
CA GLY A 51 -7.43 -3.03 14.06
C GLY A 51 -6.18 -3.01 13.17
N ILE A 52 -4.99 -3.03 13.79
CA ILE A 52 -3.71 -3.13 13.06
C ILE A 52 -3.68 -4.42 12.24
N ALA A 53 -3.90 -5.57 12.88
CA ALA A 53 -3.78 -6.87 12.24
C ALA A 53 -4.79 -7.03 11.11
N VAL A 54 -6.06 -6.71 11.36
CA VAL A 54 -7.12 -6.80 10.34
C VAL A 54 -6.79 -5.90 9.15
N THR A 55 -6.38 -4.66 9.38
CA THR A 55 -6.13 -3.73 8.27
C THR A 55 -4.84 -4.03 7.53
N ALA A 56 -3.78 -4.44 8.22
CA ALA A 56 -2.55 -4.89 7.58
C ALA A 56 -2.78 -6.14 6.70
N LEU A 57 -3.71 -7.02 7.09
CA LEU A 57 -4.06 -8.22 6.32
C LEU A 57 -5.05 -7.94 5.19
N VAL A 58 -6.11 -7.17 5.46
CA VAL A 58 -7.17 -6.83 4.50
C VAL A 58 -6.70 -5.76 3.50
N GLN A 59 -5.71 -4.94 3.88
CA GLN A 59 -5.12 -3.85 3.09
C GLN A 59 -6.14 -2.77 2.67
N SER A 60 -7.28 -2.70 3.36
CA SER A 60 -8.32 -1.69 3.12
C SER A 60 -8.86 -1.17 4.46
N SER A 61 -8.49 0.07 4.79
CA SER A 61 -8.99 0.76 5.98
C SER A 61 -10.47 1.13 5.84
N SER A 62 -10.92 1.50 4.64
CA SER A 62 -12.33 1.79 4.34
C SER A 62 -13.21 0.55 4.54
N ALA A 63 -12.80 -0.62 4.03
CA ALA A 63 -13.56 -1.86 4.22
C ALA A 63 -13.61 -2.27 5.70
N THR A 64 -12.50 -2.12 6.43
CA THR A 64 -12.44 -2.40 7.87
C THR A 64 -13.35 -1.47 8.66
N THR A 65 -13.38 -0.18 8.32
CA THR A 65 -14.25 0.81 8.95
C THR A 65 -15.73 0.48 8.73
N VAL A 66 -16.13 0.16 7.49
CA VAL A 66 -17.51 -0.25 7.15
C VAL A 66 -17.92 -1.50 7.93
N MET A 67 -17.03 -2.48 8.05
CA MET A 67 -17.26 -3.69 8.83
C MET A 67 -17.48 -3.38 10.32
N VAL A 68 -16.63 -2.56 10.92
CA VAL A 68 -16.74 -2.14 12.33
C VAL A 68 -18.06 -1.40 12.58
N ILE A 69 -18.45 -0.48 11.69
CA ILE A 69 -19.75 0.22 11.77
C ILE A 69 -20.91 -0.80 11.70
N GLY A 70 -20.82 -1.79 10.81
CA GLY A 70 -21.81 -2.86 10.71
C GLY A 70 -21.96 -3.68 12.01
N LEU A 71 -20.84 -3.99 12.69
CA LEU A 71 -20.85 -4.70 13.97
C LEU A 71 -21.45 -3.85 15.10
N VAL A 72 -21.21 -2.54 15.10
CA VAL A 72 -21.83 -1.62 16.06
C VAL A 72 -23.34 -1.55 15.86
N ASN A 73 -23.79 -1.41 14.61
CA ASN A 73 -25.21 -1.36 14.27
C ASN A 73 -25.94 -2.68 14.59
N ALA A 74 -25.25 -3.81 14.47
CA ALA A 74 -25.77 -5.13 14.85
C ALA A 74 -25.79 -5.37 16.38
N GLY A 75 -25.31 -4.41 17.18
CA GLY A 75 -25.20 -4.56 18.64
C GLY A 75 -24.12 -5.55 19.10
N LEU A 76 -23.27 -6.00 18.18
CA LEU A 76 -22.18 -6.94 18.45
C LEU A 76 -20.92 -6.25 19.01
N MET A 77 -20.86 -4.93 18.88
CA MET A 77 -19.73 -4.12 19.32
C MET A 77 -20.21 -2.78 19.88
N THR A 78 -19.59 -2.30 20.96
CA THR A 78 -19.87 -0.95 21.47
C THR A 78 -19.11 0.11 20.67
N LEU A 79 -19.64 1.34 20.63
CA LEU A 79 -18.94 2.47 20.02
C LEU A 79 -17.54 2.69 20.60
N ARG A 80 -17.38 2.47 21.91
CA ARG A 80 -16.07 2.57 22.59
C ARG A 80 -15.07 1.55 22.04
N GLN A 81 -15.48 0.30 21.84
CA GLN A 81 -14.60 -0.71 21.24
C GLN A 81 -14.26 -0.35 19.79
N ALA A 82 -15.24 0.16 19.02
CA ALA A 82 -15.06 0.52 17.62
C ALA A 82 -13.98 1.59 17.44
N ILE A 83 -13.92 2.58 18.32
CA ILE A 83 -12.89 3.63 18.31
C ILE A 83 -11.48 3.01 18.38
N TYR A 84 -11.25 2.05 19.28
CA TYR A 84 -9.93 1.42 19.41
C TYR A 84 -9.53 0.65 18.16
N VAL A 85 -10.47 -0.06 17.53
CA VAL A 85 -10.22 -0.78 16.28
C VAL A 85 -9.96 0.18 15.11
N ILE A 86 -10.69 1.30 15.02
CA ILE A 86 -10.48 2.32 13.97
C ILE A 86 -9.10 2.98 14.12
N ILE A 87 -8.67 3.31 15.34
CA ILE A 87 -7.32 3.84 15.58
C ILE A 87 -6.27 2.81 15.12
N GLY A 88 -6.46 1.53 15.46
CA GLY A 88 -5.57 0.46 14.99
C GLY A 88 -5.56 0.30 13.48
N THR A 89 -6.71 0.49 12.82
CA THR A 89 -6.88 0.40 11.36
C THR A 89 -6.01 1.42 10.64
N ASN A 90 -5.96 2.67 11.14
CA ASN A 90 -5.11 3.71 10.56
C ASN A 90 -3.62 3.34 10.66
N VAL A 91 -3.18 2.79 11.79
CA VAL A 91 -1.81 2.30 11.95
C VAL A 91 -1.54 1.09 11.05
N GLY A 92 -2.47 0.15 10.94
CA GLY A 92 -2.35 -1.02 10.06
C GLY A 92 -2.17 -0.66 8.58
N THR A 93 -2.76 0.46 8.13
CA THR A 93 -2.63 0.96 6.75
C THR A 93 -1.17 1.31 6.40
N THR A 94 -0.36 1.66 7.40
CA THR A 94 1.07 1.97 7.19
C THR A 94 1.89 0.73 6.80
N ALA A 95 1.39 -0.48 7.02
CA ALA A 95 2.11 -1.72 6.69
C ALA A 95 2.51 -1.78 5.21
N THR A 96 1.68 -1.28 4.30
CA THR A 96 2.03 -1.23 2.86
C THR A 96 3.23 -0.32 2.60
N ALA A 97 3.23 0.87 3.21
CA ALA A 97 4.32 1.83 3.05
C ALA A 97 5.64 1.28 3.63
N TRP A 98 5.58 0.49 4.70
CA TRP A 98 6.73 -0.24 5.24
C TRP A 98 7.21 -1.34 4.33
N ILE A 99 6.30 -2.14 3.76
CA ILE A 99 6.64 -3.17 2.77
C ILE A 99 7.37 -2.52 1.60
N VAL A 100 6.84 -1.41 1.05
CA VAL A 100 7.46 -0.68 -0.06
C VAL A 100 8.79 -0.06 0.35
N SER A 101 8.87 0.58 1.52
CA SER A 101 10.10 1.22 2.02
C SER A 101 11.25 0.21 2.16
N LEU A 102 11.05 -0.84 2.96
CA LEU A 102 12.09 -1.85 3.25
C LEU A 102 12.67 -2.53 2.01
N THR A 103 11.89 -2.55 0.92
CA THR A 103 12.22 -3.28 -0.29
C THR A 103 12.67 -2.37 -1.45
N SER A 104 12.26 -1.09 -1.45
CA SER A 104 12.68 -0.10 -2.47
C SER A 104 14.13 0.35 -2.29
N PHE A 105 14.69 0.26 -1.07
CA PHE A 105 16.09 0.59 -0.78
C PHE A 105 17.07 -0.57 -1.08
N GLU A 106 16.58 -1.80 -1.23
CA GLU A 106 17.36 -3.00 -1.57
C GLU A 106 17.00 -3.48 -2.98
N PHE A 107 17.53 -2.81 -4.01
CA PHE A 107 17.35 -3.10 -5.45
C PHE A 107 17.60 -4.56 -5.88
N LYS A 108 18.14 -5.41 -5.00
CA LYS A 108 18.37 -6.84 -5.24
C LYS A 108 17.08 -7.65 -5.31
N ILE A 109 15.98 -7.17 -4.75
CA ILE A 109 14.70 -7.90 -4.74
C ILE A 109 14.11 -8.03 -6.15
N SER A 110 14.32 -7.05 -7.04
CA SER A 110 13.86 -7.14 -8.44
C SER A 110 14.43 -8.36 -9.17
N HIS A 111 15.68 -8.75 -8.87
CA HIS A 111 16.29 -9.96 -9.43
C HIS A 111 15.65 -11.25 -8.90
N TYR A 112 15.21 -11.26 -7.65
CA TYR A 112 14.52 -12.39 -7.03
C TYR A 112 13.01 -12.41 -7.31
N ALA A 113 12.45 -11.31 -7.83
CA ALA A 113 11.02 -11.21 -8.11
C ALA A 113 10.57 -12.27 -9.12
N LEU A 114 11.32 -12.53 -10.20
CA LEU A 114 10.98 -13.56 -11.19
C LEU A 114 10.97 -14.99 -10.60
N PRO A 115 12.00 -15.45 -9.85
CA PRO A 115 11.94 -16.71 -9.11
C PRO A 115 10.76 -16.78 -8.12
N ILE A 116 10.47 -15.69 -7.40
CA ILE A 116 9.35 -15.63 -6.44
C ILE A 116 8.00 -15.75 -7.17
N ILE A 117 7.84 -15.10 -8.33
CA ILE A 117 6.65 -15.23 -9.20
C ILE A 117 6.50 -16.68 -9.64
N ALA A 118 7.57 -17.30 -10.15
CA ALA A 118 7.54 -18.69 -10.61
C ALA A 118 7.14 -19.65 -9.49
N LEU A 119 7.73 -19.50 -8.30
CA LEU A 119 7.39 -20.30 -7.13
C LEU A 119 5.95 -20.04 -6.65
N GLY A 120 5.54 -18.78 -6.58
CA GLY A 120 4.19 -18.39 -6.17
C GLY A 120 3.12 -18.96 -7.08
N LEU A 121 3.33 -18.87 -8.40
CA LEU A 121 2.44 -19.45 -9.41
C LEU A 121 2.41 -20.98 -9.31
N ALA A 122 3.57 -21.64 -9.15
CA ALA A 122 3.64 -23.09 -8.97
C ALA A 122 2.85 -23.54 -7.74
N LEU A 123 2.98 -22.83 -6.61
CA LEU A 123 2.24 -23.14 -5.38
C LEU A 123 0.74 -22.87 -5.50
N ASP A 124 0.31 -21.83 -6.23
CA ASP A 124 -1.12 -21.54 -6.44
C ASP A 124 -1.80 -22.57 -7.36
N LEU A 125 -1.10 -22.98 -8.44
CA LEU A 125 -1.64 -23.93 -9.42
C LEU A 125 -1.56 -25.39 -8.94
N ILE A 126 -0.41 -25.81 -8.42
CA ILE A 126 -0.12 -27.21 -8.05
C ILE A 126 -0.55 -27.51 -6.60
N GLY A 127 -0.65 -26.48 -5.76
CA GLY A 127 -1.00 -26.62 -4.35
C GLY A 127 -2.33 -27.34 -4.14
N LYS A 128 -2.31 -28.47 -3.42
CA LYS A 128 -3.53 -29.25 -3.15
C LYS A 128 -4.36 -28.70 -1.99
N SER A 129 -3.73 -28.01 -1.05
CA SER A 129 -4.40 -27.47 0.14
C SER A 129 -4.67 -25.97 0.00
N ARG A 130 -5.77 -25.50 0.60
CA ARG A 130 -6.16 -24.08 0.59
C ARG A 130 -5.05 -23.18 1.14
N ARG A 131 -4.31 -23.63 2.17
CA ARG A 131 -3.18 -22.88 2.75
C ARG A 131 -2.02 -22.71 1.77
N VAL A 132 -1.66 -23.77 1.04
CA VAL A 132 -0.57 -23.72 0.06
C VAL A 132 -0.95 -22.81 -1.11
N LYS A 133 -2.19 -22.87 -1.59
CA LYS A 133 -2.68 -21.94 -2.62
C LYS A 133 -2.64 -20.49 -2.15
N SER A 134 -3.11 -20.21 -0.92
CA SER A 134 -3.02 -18.86 -0.36
C SER A 134 -1.57 -18.38 -0.24
N ALA A 135 -0.65 -19.23 0.20
CA ALA A 135 0.78 -18.90 0.24
C ALA A 135 1.36 -18.63 -1.15
N GLY A 136 0.95 -19.41 -2.16
CA GLY A 136 1.28 -19.18 -3.56
C GLY A 136 0.81 -17.82 -4.06
N GLN A 137 -0.44 -17.43 -3.75
CA GLN A 137 -1.00 -16.12 -4.11
C GLN A 137 -0.28 -14.96 -3.41
N ILE A 138 0.10 -15.12 -2.15
CA ILE A 138 0.91 -14.13 -1.43
C ILE A 138 2.26 -13.94 -2.12
N LEU A 139 2.98 -15.02 -2.41
CA LEU A 139 4.28 -14.96 -3.08
C LEU A 139 4.18 -14.41 -4.50
N LEU A 140 3.19 -14.86 -5.27
CA LEU A 140 2.93 -14.37 -6.62
C LEU A 140 2.62 -12.87 -6.61
N GLY A 141 1.71 -12.44 -5.74
CA GLY A 141 1.35 -11.04 -5.58
C GLY A 141 2.54 -10.19 -5.14
N PHE A 142 3.34 -10.67 -4.19
CA PHE A 142 4.58 -10.04 -3.76
C PHE A 142 5.55 -9.85 -4.94
N GLY A 143 5.86 -10.91 -5.68
CA GLY A 143 6.79 -10.83 -6.81
C GLY A 143 6.31 -9.90 -7.94
N ILE A 144 5.03 -9.95 -8.31
CA ILE A 144 4.46 -9.05 -9.32
C ILE A 144 4.49 -7.59 -8.85
N LEU A 145 4.15 -7.35 -7.58
CA LEU A 145 4.21 -6.02 -6.98
C LEU A 145 5.61 -5.42 -7.12
N PHE A 146 6.67 -6.22 -6.88
CA PHE A 146 8.05 -5.77 -7.04
C PHE A 146 8.46 -5.46 -8.47
N ILE A 147 8.06 -6.29 -9.43
CA ILE A 147 8.29 -5.99 -10.84
C ILE A 147 7.61 -4.66 -11.21
N GLY A 148 6.39 -4.42 -10.72
CA GLY A 148 5.68 -3.15 -10.91
C GLY A 148 6.45 -1.94 -10.36
N ILE A 149 6.98 -2.04 -9.13
CA ILE A 149 7.84 -0.98 -8.54
C ILE A 149 9.10 -0.77 -9.37
N GLY A 150 9.73 -1.85 -9.86
CA GLY A 150 10.90 -1.77 -10.74
C GLY A 150 10.63 -0.95 -12.00
N TYR A 151 9.55 -1.26 -12.72
CA TYR A 151 9.16 -0.50 -13.91
C TYR A 151 8.82 0.96 -13.61
N MET A 152 8.13 1.25 -12.50
CA MET A 152 7.87 2.64 -12.09
C MET A 152 9.18 3.38 -11.79
N LYS A 153 10.10 2.74 -11.08
CA LYS A 153 11.39 3.31 -10.73
C LYS A 153 12.28 3.56 -11.94
N ASP A 154 12.32 2.64 -12.90
CA ASP A 154 13.04 2.80 -14.17
C ASP A 154 12.43 3.92 -15.04
N ALA A 155 11.10 4.08 -14.99
CA ALA A 155 10.46 5.19 -15.68
C ALA A 155 10.78 6.54 -15.04
N PHE A 156 10.84 6.60 -13.71
CA PHE A 156 11.13 7.83 -12.96
C PHE A 156 12.62 8.17 -12.90
N SER A 157 13.53 7.21 -12.97
CA SER A 157 14.98 7.48 -13.11
C SER A 157 15.30 8.13 -14.45
N GLY A 158 14.52 7.85 -15.51
CA GLY A 158 14.59 8.60 -16.77
C GLY A 158 14.24 10.09 -16.66
N LEU A 159 13.68 10.52 -15.52
CA LEU A 159 13.41 11.93 -15.20
C LEU A 159 14.51 12.55 -14.31
N GLU A 160 15.45 11.75 -13.81
CA GLU A 160 16.55 12.19 -12.96
C GLU A 160 17.43 13.17 -13.74
N GLY A 161 17.61 14.37 -13.20
CA GLY A 161 18.40 15.43 -13.85
C GLY A 161 17.69 16.19 -14.98
N ASN A 162 16.40 15.96 -15.25
CA ASN A 162 15.64 16.78 -16.19
C ASN A 162 15.30 18.15 -15.54
N PRO A 163 15.85 19.28 -16.06
CA PRO A 163 15.68 20.60 -15.43
C PRO A 163 14.22 21.05 -15.32
N ASN A 164 13.36 20.60 -16.24
CA ASN A 164 11.94 20.95 -16.20
C ASN A 164 11.18 20.20 -15.11
N VAL A 165 11.58 18.96 -14.81
CA VAL A 165 10.95 18.14 -13.78
C VAL A 165 11.44 18.58 -12.40
N THR A 166 12.74 18.79 -12.23
CA THR A 166 13.30 19.29 -10.97
C THR A 166 12.71 20.66 -10.63
N ALA A 167 12.63 21.60 -11.58
CA ALA A 167 12.00 22.90 -11.34
C ALA A 167 10.50 22.81 -11.01
N TRP A 168 9.78 21.84 -11.58
CA TRP A 168 8.37 21.59 -11.22
C TRP A 168 8.22 21.02 -9.82
N LEU A 169 9.12 20.10 -9.43
CA LEU A 169 9.12 19.48 -8.10
C LEU A 169 9.57 20.47 -7.02
N GLU A 170 10.55 21.33 -7.29
CA GLU A 170 10.94 22.44 -6.42
C GLU A 170 9.78 23.41 -6.19
N ARG A 171 9.06 23.80 -7.26
CA ARG A 171 7.84 24.64 -7.13
C ARG A 171 6.73 23.96 -6.33
N LEU A 172 6.62 22.63 -6.40
CA LEU A 172 5.70 21.85 -5.58
C LEU A 172 6.18 21.77 -4.12
N ALA A 173 7.49 21.69 -3.89
CA ALA A 173 8.10 21.67 -2.55
C ALA A 173 7.82 22.98 -1.80
N ASP A 174 7.88 24.12 -2.48
CA ASP A 174 7.55 25.43 -1.90
C ASP A 174 6.04 25.63 -1.63
N ARG A 175 5.18 24.74 -2.14
CA ARG A 175 3.71 24.90 -2.11
C ARG A 175 3.04 23.66 -1.54
N PRO A 176 3.09 23.44 -0.22
CA PRO A 176 2.59 22.23 0.43
C PRO A 176 1.10 21.96 0.16
N ILE A 177 0.27 23.00 0.02
CA ILE A 177 -1.16 22.85 -0.32
C ILE A 177 -1.34 22.21 -1.70
N LEU A 178 -0.52 22.57 -2.68
CA LEU A 178 -0.60 21.97 -4.02
C LEU A 178 -0.14 20.51 -4.01
N ALA A 179 0.93 20.19 -3.27
CA ALA A 179 1.37 18.82 -3.08
C ALA A 179 0.29 17.97 -2.40
N MET A 180 -0.41 18.52 -1.40
CA MET A 180 -1.56 17.88 -0.76
C MET A 180 -2.73 17.65 -1.73
N LEU A 181 -3.12 18.65 -2.52
CA LEU A 181 -4.16 18.48 -3.53
C LEU A 181 -3.76 17.44 -4.60
N GLY A 182 -2.47 17.39 -4.95
CA GLY A 182 -1.91 16.37 -5.83
C GLY A 182 -2.08 14.96 -5.26
N GLY A 183 -1.69 14.74 -4.00
CA GLY A 183 -1.87 13.45 -3.32
C GLY A 183 -3.33 13.02 -3.22
N MET A 184 -4.23 13.98 -2.94
CA MET A 184 -5.67 13.78 -2.92
C MET A 184 -6.20 13.36 -4.30
N ALA A 185 -5.88 14.12 -5.35
CA ALA A 185 -6.34 13.84 -6.70
C ALA A 185 -5.84 12.47 -7.20
N VAL A 186 -4.56 12.17 -6.98
CA VAL A 186 -3.97 10.88 -7.35
C VAL A 186 -4.67 9.74 -6.60
N THR A 187 -4.96 9.91 -5.31
CA THR A 187 -5.66 8.89 -4.54
C THR A 187 -7.10 8.71 -4.98
N VAL A 188 -7.82 9.78 -5.32
CA VAL A 188 -9.18 9.69 -5.87
C VAL A 188 -9.18 8.95 -7.21
N LEU A 189 -8.18 9.19 -8.07
CA LEU A 189 -8.07 8.49 -9.36
C LEU A 189 -7.70 7.02 -9.20
N VAL A 190 -6.75 6.72 -8.32
CA VAL A 190 -6.24 5.36 -8.09
C VAL A 190 -7.14 4.57 -7.12
N GLN A 191 -8.01 5.25 -6.38
CA GLN A 191 -8.89 4.69 -5.35
C GLN A 191 -8.10 3.94 -4.24
N SER A 192 -6.84 4.33 -4.01
CA SER A 192 -5.96 3.72 -3.00
C SER A 192 -4.89 4.70 -2.49
N SER A 193 -4.96 5.07 -1.21
CA SER A 193 -3.91 5.89 -0.58
C SER A 193 -2.59 5.13 -0.46
N SER A 194 -2.62 3.84 -0.14
CA SER A 194 -1.39 3.03 -0.05
C SER A 194 -0.65 2.97 -1.38
N ALA A 195 -1.38 2.89 -2.51
CA ALA A 195 -0.76 2.95 -3.84
C ALA A 195 -0.21 4.34 -4.16
N SER A 196 -0.93 5.40 -3.76
CA SER A 196 -0.48 6.78 -3.95
C SER A 196 0.77 7.10 -3.13
N ILE A 197 0.83 6.62 -1.88
CA ILE A 197 2.00 6.73 -1.01
C ILE A 197 3.18 5.94 -1.61
N ALA A 198 2.94 4.72 -2.12
CA ALA A 198 3.98 3.93 -2.77
C ALA A 198 4.55 4.64 -4.01
N MET A 199 3.72 5.34 -4.79
CA MET A 199 4.19 6.12 -5.94
C MET A 199 5.13 7.26 -5.51
N VAL A 200 4.76 8.06 -4.51
CA VAL A 200 5.63 9.15 -4.03
C VAL A 200 6.90 8.62 -3.35
N GLN A 201 6.83 7.47 -2.66
CA GLN A 201 8.00 6.77 -2.14
C GLN A 201 8.93 6.27 -3.27
N SER A 202 8.37 5.75 -4.35
CA SER A 202 9.16 5.31 -5.52
C SER A 202 9.84 6.49 -6.21
N LEU A 203 9.14 7.62 -6.38
CA LEU A 203 9.70 8.88 -6.89
C LEU A 203 10.85 9.41 -6.01
N ALA A 204 10.68 9.37 -4.68
CA ALA A 204 11.75 9.71 -3.74
C ALA A 204 12.95 8.75 -3.84
N GLY A 205 12.67 7.44 -3.91
CA GLY A 205 13.69 6.40 -4.01
C GLY A 205 14.36 6.28 -5.39
N SER A 206 13.89 7.01 -6.41
CA SER A 206 14.50 7.08 -7.74
C SER A 206 15.35 8.34 -7.94
N GLY A 207 15.47 9.21 -6.93
CA GLY A 207 16.20 10.48 -7.07
C GLY A 207 15.45 11.56 -7.84
N ALA A 208 14.14 11.40 -8.12
CA ALA A 208 13.37 12.36 -8.90
C ALA A 208 13.32 13.76 -8.25
N PHE A 209 13.37 13.82 -6.92
CA PHE A 209 13.40 15.07 -6.15
C PHE A 209 14.81 15.68 -6.02
N GLY A 210 15.81 15.15 -6.75
CA GLY A 210 17.21 15.55 -6.64
C GLY A 210 17.92 14.94 -5.44
N THR A 211 19.08 15.50 -5.11
CA THR A 211 19.96 15.02 -4.02
C THR A 211 19.59 15.59 -2.65
N GLU A 212 18.76 16.63 -2.61
CA GLU A 212 18.34 17.29 -1.38
C GLU A 212 17.10 16.62 -0.81
N TRP A 213 17.29 15.84 0.26
CA TRP A 213 16.21 15.08 0.90
C TRP A 213 15.12 15.98 1.50
N GLU A 214 15.44 17.24 1.78
CA GLU A 214 14.48 18.23 2.26
C GLU A 214 13.39 18.52 1.22
N ASN A 215 13.76 18.66 -0.06
CA ASN A 215 12.78 18.86 -1.14
C ASN A 215 11.86 17.65 -1.31
N ALA A 216 12.42 16.44 -1.20
CA ALA A 216 11.63 15.22 -1.23
C ALA A 216 10.59 15.17 -0.10
N LEU A 217 10.98 15.55 1.13
CA LEU A 217 10.08 15.58 2.29
C LEU A 217 9.03 16.69 2.18
N ASN A 218 9.41 17.86 1.68
CA ASN A 218 8.51 19.01 1.49
C ASN A 218 7.39 18.71 0.49
N VAL A 219 7.60 17.80 -0.45
CA VAL A 219 6.53 17.29 -1.33
C VAL A 219 5.85 16.04 -0.75
N ALA A 220 6.62 15.07 -0.27
CA ALA A 220 6.08 13.78 0.15
C ALA A 220 5.16 13.90 1.37
N ILE A 221 5.49 14.72 2.37
CA ILE A 221 4.66 14.86 3.58
C ILE A 221 3.29 15.45 3.23
N PRO A 222 3.16 16.61 2.56
CA PRO A 222 1.85 17.12 2.18
C PRO A 222 1.12 16.19 1.21
N PHE A 223 1.83 15.54 0.28
CA PHE A 223 1.23 14.55 -0.62
C PHE A 223 0.61 13.37 0.14
N VAL A 224 1.29 12.82 1.15
CA VAL A 224 0.77 11.74 2.00
C VAL A 224 -0.47 12.20 2.79
N LEU A 225 -0.48 13.44 3.28
CA LEU A 225 -1.68 14.01 3.92
C LEU A 225 -2.84 14.08 2.92
N GLY A 226 -2.56 14.58 1.72
CA GLY A 226 -3.49 14.61 0.61
C GLY A 226 -4.05 13.24 0.27
N ALA A 227 -3.20 12.22 0.22
CA ALA A 227 -3.59 10.86 -0.08
C ALA A 227 -4.59 10.31 0.96
N ASN A 228 -4.38 10.61 2.24
CA ASN A 228 -5.33 10.21 3.28
C ASN A 228 -6.68 10.95 3.15
N ILE A 229 -6.68 12.22 2.73
CA ILE A 229 -7.91 12.94 2.41
C ILE A 229 -8.61 12.30 1.20
N GLY A 230 -7.86 11.97 0.15
CA GLY A 230 -8.40 11.35 -1.07
C GLY A 230 -9.12 10.03 -0.81
N THR A 231 -8.67 9.22 0.16
CA THR A 231 -9.37 7.97 0.55
C THR A 231 -10.78 8.21 1.11
N THR A 232 -11.09 9.43 1.54
CA THR A 232 -12.41 9.79 2.12
C THR A 232 -13.40 10.34 1.10
N ILE A 233 -13.01 10.45 -0.17
CA ILE A 233 -13.78 11.05 -1.26
C ILE A 233 -14.06 9.99 -2.33
#